data_AF-A0A095HTM3-F1
#
_entry.id   AF-A0A095HTM3-F1
#
_cell.length_a   1.000
_cell.length_b   1.000
_cell.length_c   1.000
_cell.angle_alpha   90.00
_cell.angle_beta   90.00
_cell.angle_gamma   90.00
#
_symmetry.space_group_name_H-M   'P 1'
#
loop_
_entity.id
_entity.type
_entity.pdbx_description
1 polymer ?
#
loop_
_entity_poly.entity_id
_entity_poly.type
_entity_poly.pdbx_seq_one_letter_code
_entity_poly.pdbx_strand_id
1 'polypeptide(L)'
;MLTIEISGDTIRLTSNSHNQAESTRTVVSGPAVSTETFFELGEVATDAHGDSIGIYAGIMRGMGDATDYHLFLVDGDTKLAWKHAMAWGAQAGDSLPRRREQSLLFANLPEHFAKEPYWSCEESESNSGWAWCQYFGNGSQGSYRQDNEFRARAVRRLFI
;
A
#
# COMPACT_ATOMS: atom_id res chain seq x y z
N MET A 1 -13.76 -10.39 17.88
CA MET A 1 -12.53 -10.34 18.70
C MET A 1 -11.64 -11.47 18.25
N LEU A 2 -10.61 -11.14 17.46
CA LEU A 2 -9.59 -12.07 16.98
C LEU A 2 -8.56 -12.27 18.09
N THR A 3 -8.02 -13.48 18.26
CA THR A 3 -6.91 -13.72 19.19
C THR A 3 -5.74 -14.27 18.41
N ILE A 4 -4.60 -13.58 18.45
CA ILE A 4 -3.33 -14.13 17.98
C ILE A 4 -2.66 -14.82 19.17
N GLU A 5 -2.38 -16.11 19.05
CA GLU A 5 -1.37 -16.75 19.89
C GLU A 5 -0.09 -16.92 19.10
N ILE A 6 1.00 -16.34 19.61
CA ILE A 6 2.35 -16.55 19.09
C ILE A 6 3.02 -17.59 19.98
N SER A 7 3.14 -18.83 19.47
CA SER A 7 4.01 -19.85 20.04
C SER A 7 4.78 -20.49 18.90
N GLY A 8 6.08 -20.21 18.82
CA GLY A 8 7.07 -20.94 17.99
C GLY A 8 6.60 -21.26 16.57
N ASP A 9 6.88 -20.37 15.62
CA ASP A 9 6.75 -20.54 14.16
C ASP A 9 5.39 -20.99 13.60
N THR A 10 4.34 -21.10 14.41
CA THR A 10 3.00 -21.50 13.95
C THR A 10 1.96 -20.45 14.31
N ILE A 11 1.38 -19.83 13.28
CA ILE A 11 0.23 -18.93 13.41
C ILE A 11 -1.04 -19.77 13.17
N ARG A 12 -1.95 -19.80 14.14
CA ARG A 12 -3.30 -20.37 13.95
C ARG A 12 -4.33 -19.27 14.12
N LEU A 13 -5.08 -18.99 13.05
CA LEU A 13 -6.22 -18.08 13.07
C LEU A 13 -7.51 -18.92 12.95
N THR A 14 -8.45 -18.75 13.88
CA THR A 14 -9.79 -19.33 13.78
C THR A 14 -10.80 -18.20 13.64
N SER A 15 -11.55 -18.20 12.54
CA SER A 15 -12.58 -17.20 12.27
C SER A 15 -13.84 -17.54 13.06
N ASN A 16 -14.47 -16.52 13.65
CA ASN A 16 -15.84 -16.64 14.13
C ASN A 16 -16.73 -15.98 13.08
N SER A 17 -17.56 -16.80 12.46
CA SER A 17 -18.50 -16.42 11.41
C SER A 17 -19.38 -15.25 11.89
N HIS A 18 -19.38 -14.15 11.14
CA HIS A 18 -20.55 -13.42 10.65
C HIS A 18 -20.06 -12.18 9.86
N ASN A 19 -20.06 -12.33 8.53
CA ASN A 19 -19.94 -11.33 7.46
C ASN A 19 -18.55 -10.75 7.08
N GLN A 20 -18.34 -10.86 5.75
CA GLN A 20 -17.26 -10.41 4.86
C GLN A 20 -15.89 -11.04 5.11
N ALA A 21 -15.47 -11.80 4.10
CA ALA A 21 -14.55 -12.92 4.21
C ALA A 21 -13.16 -12.55 3.71
N GLU A 22 -12.19 -12.48 4.62
CA GLU A 22 -10.81 -12.80 4.26
C GLU A 22 -10.80 -14.26 3.77
N SER A 23 -10.60 -14.45 2.47
CA SER A 23 -10.78 -15.76 1.82
C SER A 23 -9.44 -16.50 1.75
N THR A 24 -8.92 -16.95 2.89
CA THR A 24 -7.69 -17.75 2.90
C THR A 24 -7.94 -19.16 2.34
N ARG A 25 -7.31 -19.50 1.22
CA ARG A 25 -7.39 -20.85 0.62
C ARG A 25 -6.14 -21.63 0.98
N THR A 26 -6.26 -22.63 1.85
CA THR A 26 -5.18 -23.58 2.11
C THR A 26 -5.00 -24.49 0.90
N VAL A 27 -3.86 -24.40 0.22
CA VAL A 27 -3.47 -25.35 -0.84
C VAL A 27 -2.55 -26.39 -0.22
N VAL A 28 -3.04 -27.63 -0.08
CA VAL A 28 -2.20 -28.74 0.40
C VAL A 28 -1.37 -29.26 -0.78
N SER A 29 -0.08 -28.93 -0.80
CA SER A 29 0.90 -29.40 -1.77
C SER A 29 2.02 -30.16 -1.06
N GLY A 30 1.92 -31.49 -1.01
CA GLY A 30 2.96 -32.34 -0.42
C GLY A 30 3.19 -32.12 1.09
N PRO A 31 4.35 -32.50 1.64
CA PRO A 31 4.63 -32.42 3.09
C PRO A 31 4.80 -30.99 3.63
N ALA A 32 4.61 -29.96 2.82
CA ALA A 32 4.69 -28.55 3.21
C ALA A 32 3.31 -27.88 3.03
N VAL A 33 2.75 -27.35 4.11
CA VAL A 33 1.55 -26.51 4.07
C VAL A 33 1.99 -25.07 3.75
N SER A 34 1.69 -24.58 2.56
CA SER A 34 1.83 -23.15 2.23
C SER A 34 0.49 -22.45 2.51
N THR A 35 0.52 -21.43 3.35
CA THR A 35 -0.64 -20.56 3.58
C THR A 35 -0.57 -19.42 2.57
N GLU A 36 -1.41 -19.45 1.54
CA GLU A 36 -1.56 -18.31 0.63
C GLU A 36 -2.61 -17.35 1.20
N THR A 37 -2.21 -16.10 1.37
CA THR A 37 -3.12 -15.02 1.77
C THR A 37 -3.72 -14.43 0.50
N PHE A 38 -5.05 -14.39 0.42
CA PHE A 38 -5.78 -13.80 -0.70
C PHE A 38 -6.43 -12.49 -0.28
N PHE A 39 -6.28 -11.47 -1.11
CA PHE A 39 -6.94 -10.17 -0.97
C PHE A 39 -7.70 -9.85 -2.26
N GLU A 40 -8.93 -9.36 -2.13
CA GLU A 40 -9.72 -8.87 -3.25
C GLU A 40 -9.42 -7.38 -3.52
N LEU A 41 -9.37 -6.96 -4.78
CA LEU A 41 -9.12 -5.55 -5.11
C LEU A 41 -10.18 -4.65 -4.46
N GLY A 42 -9.73 -3.61 -3.77
CA GLY A 42 -10.61 -2.72 -3.01
C GLY A 42 -11.02 -3.24 -1.63
N GLU A 43 -10.60 -4.45 -1.24
CA GLU A 43 -10.83 -4.99 0.10
C GLU A 43 -10.09 -4.17 1.15
N VAL A 44 -10.77 -3.82 2.24
CA VAL A 44 -10.14 -3.21 3.42
C VAL A 44 -9.54 -4.35 4.24
N ALA A 45 -8.22 -4.45 4.25
CA ALA A 45 -7.55 -5.40 5.14
C ALA A 45 -7.44 -4.81 6.56
N THR A 46 -7.49 -5.69 7.56
CA THR A 46 -7.36 -5.32 8.98
C THR A 46 -6.24 -6.12 9.65
N ASP A 47 -5.62 -5.55 10.69
CA ASP A 47 -4.76 -6.31 11.57
C ASP A 47 -5.58 -7.13 12.58
N ALA A 48 -4.91 -7.89 13.43
CA ALA A 48 -5.60 -8.74 14.39
C ALA A 48 -6.33 -8.01 15.52
N HIS A 49 -6.03 -6.72 15.72
CA HIS A 49 -6.79 -5.87 16.62
C HIS A 49 -8.07 -5.34 15.95
N GLY A 50 -8.23 -5.57 14.64
CA GLY A 50 -9.33 -5.09 13.82
C GLY A 50 -9.09 -3.69 13.27
N ASP A 51 -7.88 -3.15 13.41
CA ASP A 51 -7.52 -1.84 12.88
C ASP A 51 -7.19 -1.96 11.39
N SER A 52 -7.66 -1.00 10.58
CA SER A 52 -7.43 -1.03 9.14
C SER A 52 -5.94 -0.89 8.81
N ILE A 53 -5.40 -1.82 8.02
CA ILE A 53 -4.04 -1.71 7.44
C ILE A 53 -4.05 -1.00 6.09
N GLY A 54 -5.21 -0.92 5.44
CA GLY A 54 -5.43 -0.21 4.19
C GLY A 54 -6.27 -0.99 3.18
N ILE A 55 -6.55 -0.33 2.06
CA ILE A 55 -7.33 -0.87 0.94
C ILE A 55 -6.38 -1.58 -0.02
N TYR A 56 -6.65 -2.84 -0.33
CA TYR A 56 -5.79 -3.63 -1.21
C TYR A 56 -5.81 -3.09 -2.65
N ALA A 57 -4.63 -2.73 -3.14
CA ALA A 57 -4.44 -2.14 -4.47
C ALA A 57 -3.95 -3.17 -5.52
N GLY A 58 -3.42 -4.32 -5.09
CA GLY A 58 -2.88 -5.36 -5.98
C GLY A 58 -1.44 -5.77 -5.65
N ILE A 59 -0.88 -6.64 -6.50
CA ILE A 59 0.49 -7.13 -6.39
C ILE A 59 1.44 -6.25 -7.21
N MET A 60 2.59 -5.93 -6.63
CA MET A 60 3.68 -5.22 -7.25
C MET A 60 4.90 -6.11 -7.39
N ARG A 61 5.50 -6.11 -8.58
CA ARG A 61 6.82 -6.70 -8.81
C ARG A 61 7.91 -5.90 -8.09
N GLY A 62 8.75 -6.61 -7.34
CA GLY A 62 10.02 -6.10 -6.84
C GLY A 62 10.94 -5.66 -7.99
N MET A 63 11.93 -4.83 -7.67
CA MET A 63 12.96 -4.38 -8.62
C MET A 63 14.27 -5.09 -8.38
N GLY A 64 14.90 -5.54 -9.47
CA GLY A 64 16.11 -6.35 -9.39
C GLY A 64 15.80 -7.65 -8.64
N ASP A 65 16.54 -7.89 -7.56
CA ASP A 65 16.39 -9.06 -6.71
C ASP A 65 15.44 -8.82 -5.51
N ALA A 66 14.74 -7.68 -5.47
CA ALA A 66 13.77 -7.41 -4.43
C ALA A 66 12.53 -8.30 -4.59
N THR A 67 11.98 -8.73 -3.44
CA THR A 67 10.78 -9.54 -3.33
C THR A 67 9.53 -8.80 -3.86
N ASP A 68 8.61 -9.54 -4.45
CA ASP A 68 7.29 -9.05 -4.82
C ASP A 68 6.46 -8.75 -3.55
N TYR A 69 5.42 -7.93 -3.67
CA TYR A 69 4.64 -7.54 -2.51
C TYR A 69 3.20 -7.18 -2.87
N HIS A 70 2.30 -7.39 -1.92
CA HIS A 70 0.97 -6.77 -1.90
C HIS A 70 1.08 -5.30 -1.50
N LEU A 71 0.36 -4.44 -2.21
CA LEU A 71 0.29 -3.01 -1.93
C LEU A 71 -1.07 -2.66 -1.31
N PHE A 72 -1.04 -1.89 -0.23
CA PHE A 72 -2.23 -1.37 0.44
C PHE A 72 -2.20 0.15 0.49
N LEU A 73 -3.32 0.78 0.19
CA LEU A 73 -3.55 2.22 0.33
C LEU A 73 -4.04 2.51 1.75
N VAL A 74 -3.25 3.25 2.52
CA VAL A 74 -3.65 3.68 3.86
C VAL A 74 -4.71 4.78 3.77
N ASP A 75 -5.63 4.77 4.73
CA ASP A 75 -6.65 5.81 4.83
C ASP A 75 -6.05 7.18 5.15
N GLY A 76 -6.76 8.22 4.73
CA GLY A 76 -6.37 9.61 4.91
C GLY A 76 -5.44 10.16 3.84
N ASP A 77 -5.50 11.47 3.68
CA ASP A 77 -4.63 12.24 2.81
C ASP A 77 -4.28 13.60 3.44
N THR A 78 -3.23 14.22 2.93
CA THR A 78 -2.81 15.56 3.37
C THR A 78 -2.17 16.31 2.21
N LYS A 79 -2.00 17.63 2.33
CA LYS A 79 -1.35 18.48 1.32
C LYS A 79 -0.17 19.20 1.97
N LEU A 80 1.05 18.88 1.53
CA LEU A 80 2.29 19.30 2.18
C LEU A 80 3.42 19.45 1.16
N ALA A 81 4.45 20.22 1.52
CA ALA A 81 5.75 20.18 0.83
C ALA A 81 6.37 18.79 0.94
N TRP A 82 7.15 18.39 -0.08
CA TRP A 82 7.57 17.00 -0.29
C TRP A 82 8.24 16.35 0.92
N LYS A 83 9.16 17.07 1.57
CA LYS A 83 9.87 16.58 2.77
C LYS A 83 8.93 16.30 3.95
N HIS A 84 7.93 17.16 4.14
CA HIS A 84 6.91 16.97 5.19
C HIS A 84 5.93 15.86 4.82
N ALA A 85 5.58 15.73 3.54
CA ALA A 85 4.79 14.62 3.03
C ALA A 85 5.49 13.26 3.24
N MET A 86 6.81 13.18 3.02
CA MET A 86 7.61 12.00 3.31
C MET A 86 7.57 11.62 4.79
N ALA A 87 7.75 12.61 5.68
CA ALA A 87 7.70 12.39 7.12
C ALA A 87 6.30 11.92 7.58
N TRP A 88 5.24 12.53 7.06
CA TRP A 88 3.87 12.11 7.32
C TRP A 88 3.58 10.70 6.79
N GLY A 89 4.02 10.37 5.57
CA GLY A 89 3.80 9.06 4.96
C GLY A 89 4.44 7.92 5.75
N ALA A 90 5.63 8.16 6.33
CA ALA A 90 6.32 7.21 7.20
C ALA A 90 5.69 7.06 8.60
N GLN A 91 4.82 8.00 9.01
CA GLN A 91 4.06 7.91 10.26
C GLN A 91 2.71 7.23 10.06
N ALA A 92 2.02 7.55 8.95
CA ALA A 92 0.70 7.01 8.64
C ALA A 92 0.75 5.56 8.12
N GLY A 93 1.80 5.22 7.36
CA GLY A 93 2.06 3.87 6.84
C GLY A 93 3.55 3.62 6.78
N ASP A 94 4.02 3.01 5.70
CA ASP A 94 5.46 2.79 5.49
C ASP A 94 6.12 4.00 4.81
N SER A 95 5.44 4.58 3.83
CA SER A 95 5.94 5.71 3.03
C SER A 95 4.84 6.32 2.15
N LEU A 96 5.17 7.41 1.45
CA LEU A 96 4.49 7.79 0.20
C LEU A 96 4.65 6.67 -0.86
N PRO A 97 3.73 6.54 -1.83
CA PRO A 97 3.90 5.58 -2.91
C PRO A 97 5.05 5.93 -3.85
N ARG A 98 5.70 4.90 -4.37
CA ARG A 98 6.65 4.97 -5.50
C ARG A 98 5.90 5.25 -6.80
N ARG A 99 6.59 5.73 -7.84
CA ARG A 99 5.96 6.06 -9.13
C ARG A 99 5.17 4.91 -9.72
N ARG A 100 5.73 3.69 -9.69
CA ARG A 100 5.06 2.50 -10.21
C ARG A 100 3.84 2.09 -9.37
N GLU A 101 3.92 2.30 -8.05
CA GLU A 101 2.80 2.07 -7.14
C GLU A 101 1.68 3.09 -7.40
N GLN A 102 2.01 4.35 -7.69
CA GLN A 102 1.02 5.35 -8.08
C GLN A 102 0.28 4.95 -9.36
N SER A 103 0.97 4.38 -10.35
CA SER A 103 0.32 3.87 -11.57
C SER A 103 -0.66 2.73 -11.26
N LEU A 104 -0.29 1.81 -10.36
CA LEU A 104 -1.19 0.74 -9.91
C LEU A 104 -2.40 1.31 -9.15
N LEU A 105 -2.17 2.26 -8.24
CA LEU A 105 -3.23 2.94 -7.49
C LEU A 105 -4.21 3.68 -8.41
N PHE A 106 -3.73 4.33 -9.48
CA PHE A 106 -4.59 4.98 -10.46
C PHE A 106 -5.38 3.97 -11.31
N ALA A 107 -4.79 2.81 -11.60
CA ALA A 107 -5.48 1.77 -12.36
C ALA A 107 -6.59 1.10 -11.54
N ASN A 108 -6.30 0.80 -10.27
CA ASN A 108 -7.13 -0.10 -9.47
C ASN A 108 -7.98 0.61 -8.41
N LEU A 109 -7.56 1.77 -7.92
CA LEU A 109 -8.24 2.53 -6.86
C LEU A 109 -8.45 4.03 -7.22
N PRO A 110 -8.74 4.43 -8.47
CA PRO A 110 -8.82 5.85 -8.86
C PRO A 110 -9.88 6.63 -8.07
N GLU A 111 -10.96 5.99 -7.64
CA GLU A 111 -12.05 6.56 -6.86
C GLU A 111 -11.62 7.07 -5.48
N HIS A 112 -10.48 6.60 -4.96
CA HIS A 112 -9.94 7.03 -3.68
C HIS A 112 -9.09 8.31 -3.78
N PHE A 113 -8.93 8.89 -4.97
CA PHE A 113 -8.07 10.05 -5.19
C PHE A 113 -8.85 11.24 -5.73
N ALA A 114 -8.50 12.44 -5.27
CA ALA A 114 -8.92 13.66 -5.92
C ALA A 114 -8.22 13.80 -7.29
N LYS A 115 -8.82 14.52 -8.24
CA LYS A 115 -8.21 14.88 -9.53
C LYS A 115 -7.14 15.97 -9.35
N GLU A 116 -6.12 15.67 -8.58
CA GLU A 116 -5.03 16.56 -8.16
C GLU A 116 -3.68 15.82 -8.21
N PRO A 117 -2.54 16.54 -8.18
CA PRO A 117 -1.23 15.92 -8.09
C PRO A 117 -0.98 15.33 -6.69
N TYR A 118 -0.42 14.12 -6.66
CA TYR A 118 0.01 13.42 -5.45
C TYR A 118 1.52 13.13 -5.49
N TRP A 119 2.23 13.49 -4.43
CA TRP A 119 3.66 13.22 -4.28
C TRP A 119 3.99 11.73 -4.32
N SER A 120 5.09 11.40 -4.99
CA SER A 120 5.79 10.13 -4.85
C SER A 120 6.90 10.25 -3.80
N CYS A 121 7.37 9.13 -3.25
CA CYS A 121 8.57 9.11 -2.42
C CYS A 121 9.89 9.29 -3.22
N GLU A 122 9.83 9.35 -4.55
CA GLU A 122 11.02 9.41 -5.40
C GLU A 122 11.45 10.86 -5.70
N GLU A 123 12.70 11.19 -5.36
CA GLU A 123 13.35 12.42 -5.82
C GLU A 123 13.58 12.38 -7.34
N SER A 124 13.54 13.52 -8.00
CA SER A 124 13.86 13.59 -9.44
C SER A 124 15.36 13.45 -9.64
N GLU A 125 15.74 12.46 -10.45
CA GLU A 125 17.13 12.12 -10.74
C GLU A 125 17.85 13.23 -11.53
N SER A 126 17.08 14.03 -12.27
CA SER A 126 17.61 15.07 -13.16
C SER A 126 17.87 16.40 -12.45
N ASN A 127 17.21 16.67 -11.31
CA ASN A 127 17.25 17.97 -10.65
C ASN A 127 17.13 17.83 -9.13
N SER A 128 18.21 18.13 -8.41
CA SER A 128 18.17 18.27 -6.95
C SER A 128 17.12 19.30 -6.54
N GLY A 129 16.24 18.96 -5.59
CA GLY A 129 15.15 19.84 -5.15
C GLY A 129 13.85 19.70 -5.94
N TRP A 130 13.74 18.66 -6.78
CA TRP A 130 12.49 18.26 -7.43
C TRP A 130 12.09 16.85 -7.00
N ALA A 131 10.81 16.55 -6.98
CA ALA A 131 10.28 15.22 -6.67
C ALA A 131 9.22 14.81 -7.68
N TRP A 132 9.06 13.51 -7.89
CA TRP A 132 8.05 12.95 -8.76
C TRP A 132 6.66 13.04 -8.12
N CYS A 133 5.65 13.24 -8.95
CA CYS A 133 4.24 13.13 -8.57
C CYS A 133 3.42 12.53 -9.70
N GLN A 134 2.22 12.06 -9.38
CA GLN A 134 1.22 11.62 -10.35
C GLN A 134 -0.04 12.48 -10.24
N TYR A 135 -0.56 12.93 -11.38
CA TYR A 135 -1.85 13.58 -11.45
C TYR A 135 -2.98 12.55 -11.63
N PHE A 136 -3.82 12.40 -10.61
CA PHE A 136 -4.89 11.39 -10.61
C PHE A 136 -6.13 11.79 -11.44
N GLY A 137 -6.10 12.93 -12.13
CA GLY A 137 -7.13 13.28 -13.12
C GLY A 137 -6.96 12.59 -14.48
N ASN A 138 -5.73 12.17 -14.83
CA ASN A 138 -5.46 11.50 -16.11
C ASN A 138 -4.29 10.49 -16.07
N GLY A 139 -3.69 10.24 -14.91
CA GLY A 139 -2.60 9.28 -14.72
C GLY A 139 -1.22 9.76 -15.17
N SER A 140 -1.08 11.01 -15.60
CA SER A 140 0.23 11.54 -16.02
C SER A 140 1.20 11.68 -14.83
N GLN A 141 2.48 11.41 -15.07
CA GLN A 141 3.55 11.59 -14.09
C GLN A 141 4.52 12.68 -14.54
N GLY A 142 5.01 13.46 -13.58
CA GLY A 142 5.98 14.52 -13.81
C GLY A 142 6.72 14.85 -12.52
N SER A 143 7.83 15.58 -12.64
CA SER A 143 8.54 16.10 -11.48
C SER A 143 8.27 17.59 -11.28
N TYR A 144 8.23 18.01 -10.01
CA TYR A 144 7.99 19.39 -9.61
C TYR A 144 8.89 19.77 -8.44
N ARG A 145 9.03 21.07 -8.17
CA ARG A 145 9.81 21.58 -7.04
C ARG A 145 9.26 21.04 -5.71
N GLN A 146 10.18 20.63 -4.83
CA GLN A 146 9.86 20.00 -3.54
C GLN A 146 9.15 20.94 -2.54
N ASP A 147 9.21 22.25 -2.75
CA ASP A 147 8.54 23.28 -1.95
C ASP A 147 7.08 23.52 -2.37
N ASN A 148 6.64 22.97 -3.51
CA ASN A 148 5.22 22.94 -3.85
C ASN A 148 4.45 22.10 -2.84
N GLU A 149 3.19 22.45 -2.63
CA GLU A 149 2.28 21.65 -1.80
C GLU A 149 1.36 20.81 -2.68
N PHE A 150 1.64 19.51 -2.75
CA PHE A 150 0.77 18.53 -3.40
C PHE A 150 0.22 17.56 -2.37
N ARG A 151 -0.79 16.79 -2.80
CA ARG A 151 -1.40 15.80 -1.93
C ARG A 151 -0.45 14.64 -1.65
N ALA A 152 -0.68 13.95 -0.56
CA ALA A 152 0.11 12.83 -0.09
C ALA A 152 -0.83 11.72 0.38
N ARG A 153 -0.49 10.48 0.01
CA ARG A 153 -1.10 9.25 0.55
C ARG A 153 0.00 8.38 1.12
N ALA A 154 -0.32 7.59 2.13
CA ALA A 154 0.58 6.59 2.65
C ALA A 154 0.20 5.21 2.08
N VAL A 155 1.20 4.33 1.96
CA VAL A 155 1.02 2.94 1.56
C VAL A 155 1.68 1.99 2.54
N ARG A 156 1.20 0.75 2.57
CA ARG A 156 1.86 -0.39 3.23
C ARG A 156 2.22 -1.48 2.23
N ARG A 157 3.30 -2.21 2.50
CA ARG A 157 3.81 -3.28 1.65
C ARG A 157 3.95 -4.59 2.44
N LEU A 158 3.29 -5.64 1.94
CA LEU A 158 3.42 -7.00 2.49
C LEU A 158 4.15 -7.88 1.48
N PHE A 159 5.39 -8.26 1.78
CA PHE A 159 6.26 -9.03 0.88
C PHE A 159 5.86 -10.51 0.81
N ILE A 160 6.07 -11.13 -0.35
CA ILE A 160 5.62 -12.49 -0.71
C ILE A 160 6.80 -13.40 -1.04
#